data_AF-A0A3E0PYE9-F1
#
_entry.id   AF-A0A3E0PYE9-F1
#
_cell.length_a   1.000
_cell.length_b   1.000
_cell.length_c   1.000
_cell.angle_alpha   90.00
_cell.angle_beta   90.00
_cell.angle_gamma   90.00
#
_symmetry.space_group_name_H-M   'P 1'
#
loop_
_entity.id
_entity.type
_entity.pdbx_description
1 polymer ?
#
loop_
_entity_poly.entity_id
_entity_poly.type
_entity_poly.pdbx_seq_one_letter_code
_entity_poly.pdbx_strand_id
1 'polypeptide(L)'
;MKRPQRRALPQRSGGSSAGWDCSSWPDRSGDDASRSHSLYAGLLSVFYLGWVAQAYFLQHLFDYVHAPAILLSLLLLTAALAGADRSFWRTGGIVAFALLAVAASPVFSARRLEVWRDCLSGPVSPRLQDRLTHFSNPDREDLQRVADFLRREGAAGRDVCLFNSDFVSLYQTLNLRPPTKFIYFYELATFFPERSAELERALSESGHRYVVTDLVSCGMPQAYAEAIGPDGPLAPPPAYPTDRQDAYPWSHPVVYRSGTYLVHRVDGPVGRLVAHTRPR
;
A
#
# COMPACT_ATOMS: atom_id res chain seq x y z
N MET A 1 -76.07 -15.86 55.66
CA MET A 1 -76.01 -16.06 57.12
C MET A 1 -75.17 -17.31 57.42
N LYS A 2 -73.99 -17.13 58.04
CA LYS A 2 -73.22 -18.07 58.89
C LYS A 2 -71.72 -17.78 58.74
N ARG A 3 -71.18 -17.04 59.71
CA ARG A 3 -69.75 -17.06 60.04
C ARG A 3 -69.39 -18.42 60.64
N PRO A 4 -68.20 -18.96 60.35
CA PRO A 4 -67.44 -19.67 61.36
C PRO A 4 -66.01 -19.10 61.44
N GLN A 5 -65.65 -18.54 62.59
CA GLN A 5 -64.90 -19.17 63.68
C GLN A 5 -63.38 -19.11 63.46
N ARG A 6 -62.80 -18.09 64.11
CA ARG A 6 -61.39 -17.97 64.43
C ARG A 6 -60.94 -19.21 65.22
N ARG A 7 -59.85 -19.85 64.77
CA ARG A 7 -59.10 -20.82 65.56
C ARG A 7 -57.73 -20.22 65.89
N ALA A 8 -57.38 -20.34 67.16
CA ALA A 8 -56.26 -19.70 67.82
C ALA A 8 -54.89 -20.19 67.30
N LEU A 9 -53.93 -19.27 67.29
CA LEU A 9 -52.51 -19.50 67.06
C LEU A 9 -51.87 -20.24 68.26
N PRO A 10 -50.99 -21.22 68.03
CA PRO A 10 -50.02 -21.61 69.04
C PRO A 10 -48.86 -20.61 69.04
N GLN A 11 -48.63 -19.98 70.18
CA GLN A 11 -47.35 -19.35 70.50
C GLN A 11 -46.25 -20.42 70.43
N ARG A 12 -45.23 -20.18 69.60
CA ARG A 12 -43.94 -20.87 69.71
C ARG A 12 -42.89 -19.85 70.10
N SER A 13 -42.45 -20.02 71.34
CA SER A 13 -41.34 -19.36 72.01
C SER A 13 -40.02 -19.56 71.27
N GLY A 14 -39.23 -18.48 71.21
CA GLY A 14 -37.79 -18.45 71.43
C GLY A 14 -36.91 -19.28 70.49
N GLY A 15 -36.06 -18.60 69.72
CA GLY A 15 -34.85 -19.23 69.20
C GLY A 15 -34.27 -18.56 67.97
N SER A 16 -33.18 -17.83 68.19
CA SER A 16 -32.15 -17.48 67.21
C SER A 16 -32.50 -16.44 66.15
N SER A 17 -32.02 -15.22 66.40
CA SER A 17 -31.66 -14.25 65.37
C SER A 17 -30.64 -14.88 64.41
N ALA A 18 -31.12 -15.48 63.33
CA ALA A 18 -30.32 -15.71 62.14
C ALA A 18 -30.05 -14.33 61.52
N GLY A 19 -28.97 -13.69 61.97
CA GLY A 19 -28.36 -12.59 61.24
C GLY A 19 -28.01 -13.10 59.86
N TRP A 20 -28.65 -12.53 58.83
CA TRP A 20 -28.22 -12.71 57.46
C TRP A 20 -26.89 -11.97 57.32
N ASP A 21 -25.81 -12.70 57.55
CA ASP A 21 -24.45 -12.20 57.41
C ASP A 21 -24.14 -12.04 55.92
N CYS A 22 -24.44 -10.85 55.38
CA CYS A 22 -24.17 -10.46 54.00
C CYS A 22 -22.66 -10.36 53.67
N SER A 23 -21.76 -10.70 54.60
CA SER A 23 -20.31 -10.62 54.43
C SER A 23 -19.67 -11.84 53.74
N SER A 24 -20.46 -12.86 53.36
CA SER A 24 -19.94 -14.15 52.89
C SER A 24 -20.18 -14.48 51.41
N TRP A 25 -20.61 -13.52 50.57
CA TRP A 25 -20.55 -13.72 49.13
C TRP A 25 -19.08 -13.66 48.69
N PRO A 26 -18.47 -14.76 48.22
CA PRO A 26 -17.13 -14.68 47.68
C PRO A 26 -17.18 -13.77 46.45
N ASP A 27 -16.35 -12.73 46.45
CA ASP A 27 -16.11 -11.83 45.33
C ASP A 27 -15.47 -12.61 44.16
N ARG A 28 -16.26 -13.49 43.52
CA ARG A 28 -15.85 -14.23 42.32
C ARG A 28 -15.90 -13.35 41.06
N SER A 29 -16.54 -12.19 41.15
CA SER A 29 -16.66 -11.23 40.05
C SER A 29 -15.33 -10.65 39.61
N GLY A 30 -14.42 -10.35 40.54
CA GLY A 30 -13.11 -9.76 40.22
C GLY A 30 -12.14 -10.74 39.55
N ASP A 31 -12.13 -12.00 39.99
CA ASP A 31 -11.20 -13.02 39.50
C ASP A 31 -11.55 -13.53 38.09
N ASP A 32 -12.84 -13.70 37.77
CA ASP A 32 -13.26 -14.14 36.44
C ASP A 32 -13.08 -13.03 35.39
N ALA A 33 -13.32 -11.76 35.76
CA ALA A 33 -13.09 -10.61 34.90
C ALA A 33 -11.59 -10.39 34.60
N SER A 34 -10.72 -10.54 35.60
CA SER A 34 -9.28 -10.39 35.43
C SER A 34 -8.65 -11.52 34.60
N ARG A 35 -9.08 -12.78 34.82
CA ARG A 35 -8.66 -13.93 33.99
C ARG A 35 -9.10 -13.78 32.54
N SER A 36 -10.34 -13.34 32.32
CA SER A 36 -10.87 -13.10 30.98
C SER A 36 -10.06 -12.02 30.27
N HIS A 37 -9.76 -10.89 30.93
CA HIS A 37 -8.89 -9.85 30.37
C HIS A 37 -7.49 -10.35 30.00
N SER A 38 -6.87 -11.18 30.85
CA SER A 38 -5.56 -11.77 30.58
C SER A 38 -5.56 -12.70 29.37
N LEU A 39 -6.60 -13.54 29.24
CA LEU A 39 -6.79 -14.42 28.08
C LEU A 39 -7.00 -13.64 26.78
N TYR A 40 -7.85 -12.59 26.80
CA TYR A 40 -8.05 -11.74 25.64
C TYR A 40 -6.79 -11.01 25.22
N ALA A 41 -6.02 -10.47 26.17
CA ALA A 41 -4.74 -9.82 25.89
C ALA A 41 -3.70 -10.80 25.30
N GLY A 42 -3.66 -12.03 25.81
CA GLY A 42 -2.80 -13.09 25.28
C GLY A 42 -3.16 -13.47 23.85
N LEU A 43 -4.44 -13.70 23.57
CA LEU A 43 -4.92 -14.00 22.21
C LEU A 43 -4.65 -12.85 21.24
N LEU A 44 -4.94 -11.60 21.62
CA LEU A 44 -4.66 -10.42 20.81
C LEU A 44 -3.16 -10.28 20.50
N SER A 45 -2.29 -10.59 21.47
CA SER A 45 -0.84 -10.56 21.28
C SER A 45 -0.37 -11.64 20.30
N VAL A 46 -0.93 -12.86 20.38
CA VAL A 46 -0.62 -13.94 19.43
C VAL A 46 -1.11 -13.58 18.02
N PHE A 47 -2.32 -13.05 17.87
CA PHE A 47 -2.82 -12.59 16.58
C PHE A 47 -2.00 -11.44 16.01
N TYR A 48 -1.56 -10.51 16.86
CA TYR A 48 -0.66 -9.42 16.45
C TYR A 48 0.67 -9.96 15.93
N LEU A 49 1.33 -10.85 16.68
CA LEU A 49 2.62 -11.43 16.28
C LEU A 49 2.48 -12.28 15.01
N GLY A 50 1.41 -13.06 14.90
CA GLY A 50 1.09 -13.83 13.69
C GLY A 50 0.88 -12.93 12.47
N TRP A 51 0.15 -11.83 12.64
CA TRP A 51 -0.04 -10.85 11.58
C TRP A 51 1.26 -10.15 11.19
N VAL A 52 2.07 -9.72 12.16
CA VAL A 52 3.38 -9.07 11.88
C VAL A 52 4.30 -10.03 11.12
N ALA A 53 4.37 -11.29 11.54
CA ALA A 53 5.14 -12.31 10.82
C ALA A 53 4.60 -12.50 9.39
N GLN A 54 3.29 -12.67 9.21
CA GLN A 54 2.68 -12.79 7.89
C GLN A 54 2.98 -11.56 7.01
N ALA A 55 2.78 -10.35 7.53
CA ALA A 55 3.01 -9.11 6.80
C ALA A 55 4.47 -8.98 6.35
N TYR A 56 5.42 -9.27 7.25
CA TYR A 56 6.84 -9.14 6.99
C TYR A 56 7.39 -10.21 6.04
N PHE A 57 6.97 -11.47 6.21
CA PHE A 57 7.51 -12.60 5.44
C PHE A 57 6.76 -12.89 4.14
N LEU A 58 5.47 -12.53 4.04
CA LEU A 58 4.63 -12.91 2.90
C LEU A 58 4.09 -11.73 2.09
N GLN A 59 3.96 -10.53 2.67
CA GLN A 59 3.24 -9.41 2.06
C GLN A 59 4.07 -8.11 1.98
N HIS A 60 5.39 -8.23 2.00
CA HIS A 60 6.37 -7.12 2.05
C HIS A 60 6.19 -6.05 0.94
N LEU A 61 5.40 -6.31 -0.09
CA LEU A 61 5.33 -5.44 -1.27
C LEU A 61 4.51 -4.17 -1.06
N PHE A 62 3.61 -4.10 -0.06
CA PHE A 62 2.68 -2.98 0.06
C PHE A 62 2.60 -2.38 1.47
N ASP A 63 2.93 -1.09 1.59
CA ASP A 63 2.94 -0.35 2.85
C ASP A 63 1.59 -0.40 3.60
N TYR A 64 0.47 -0.49 2.88
CA TYR A 64 -0.87 -0.52 3.50
C TYR A 64 -1.14 -1.80 4.31
N VAL A 65 -0.39 -2.88 4.07
CA VAL A 65 -0.54 -4.16 4.78
C VAL A 65 -0.20 -4.01 6.28
N HIS A 66 0.56 -2.97 6.63
CA HIS A 66 0.92 -2.67 8.01
C HIS A 66 -0.19 -1.95 8.79
N ALA A 67 -1.22 -1.39 8.13
CA ALA A 67 -2.26 -0.62 8.81
C ALA A 67 -3.01 -1.42 9.91
N PRO A 68 -3.45 -2.68 9.68
CA PRO A 68 -4.07 -3.49 10.73
C PRO A 68 -3.13 -3.77 11.91
N ALA A 69 -1.86 -4.04 11.63
CA ALA A 69 -0.84 -4.26 12.67
C ALA A 69 -0.67 -3.01 13.54
N ILE A 70 -0.59 -1.83 12.92
CA ILE A 70 -0.44 -0.55 13.63
C ILE A 70 -1.67 -0.29 14.53
N LEU A 71 -2.89 -0.52 14.04
CA LEU A 71 -4.09 -0.34 14.85
C LEU A 71 -4.13 -1.31 16.04
N LEU A 72 -3.74 -2.57 15.82
CA LEU A 72 -3.70 -3.58 16.88
C LEU A 72 -2.60 -3.29 17.92
N SER A 73 -1.45 -2.78 17.50
CA SER A 73 -0.38 -2.38 18.42
C SER A 73 -0.78 -1.18 19.28
N LEU A 74 -1.49 -0.19 18.72
CA LEU A 74 -2.05 0.93 19.49
C LEU A 74 -3.06 0.45 20.54
N LEU A 75 -3.93 -0.51 20.20
CA LEU A 75 -4.87 -1.10 21.14
C LEU A 75 -4.14 -1.85 22.28
N LEU A 76 -3.13 -2.65 21.95
CA LEU A 76 -2.33 -3.36 22.95
C LEU A 76 -1.54 -2.39 23.85
N LEU A 77 -0.98 -1.33 23.29
CA LEU A 77 -0.26 -0.29 24.05
C LEU A 77 -1.19 0.46 25.00
N THR A 78 -2.38 0.85 24.55
CA THR A 78 -3.36 1.55 25.40
C THR A 78 -3.86 0.64 26.54
N ALA A 79 -4.16 -0.62 26.26
CA ALA A 79 -4.52 -1.61 27.27
C ALA A 79 -3.38 -1.84 28.27
N ALA A 80 -2.15 -1.97 27.77
CA ALA A 80 -0.97 -2.09 28.61
C ALA A 80 -0.72 -0.83 29.46
N LEU A 81 -0.98 0.38 28.99
CA LEU A 81 -0.80 1.61 29.77
C LEU A 81 -1.91 1.84 30.81
N ALA A 82 -3.13 1.35 30.55
CA ALA A 82 -4.28 1.48 31.45
C ALA A 82 -4.20 0.56 32.68
N GLY A 83 -3.38 -0.50 32.65
CA GLY A 83 -3.20 -1.40 33.78
C GLY A 83 -2.57 -0.72 35.01
N ALA A 84 -3.19 -0.89 36.19
CA ALA A 84 -2.85 -0.23 37.45
C ALA A 84 -1.42 -0.51 37.97
N ASP A 85 -0.80 -1.62 37.56
CA ASP A 85 0.53 -2.01 38.01
C ASP A 85 1.62 -1.33 37.16
N ARG A 86 2.05 -0.14 37.60
CA ARG A 86 3.07 0.67 36.92
C ARG A 86 4.47 0.25 37.35
N SER A 87 4.93 -0.89 36.84
CA SER A 87 6.33 -1.27 36.98
C SER A 87 7.24 -0.27 36.24
N PHE A 88 8.31 0.16 36.91
CA PHE A 88 9.35 1.02 36.33
C PHE A 88 9.92 0.41 35.04
N TRP A 89 10.13 -0.91 35.01
CA TRP A 89 10.63 -1.63 33.84
C TRP A 89 9.63 -1.63 32.68
N ARG A 90 8.33 -1.75 32.95
CA ARG A 90 7.28 -1.71 31.91
C ARG A 90 7.23 -0.32 31.29
N THR A 91 7.23 0.72 32.12
CA THR A 91 7.19 2.11 31.67
C THR A 91 8.47 2.47 30.89
N GLY A 92 9.64 2.07 31.41
CA GLY A 92 10.92 2.25 30.72
C GLY A 92 10.98 1.53 29.37
N GLY A 93 10.46 0.30 29.30
CA GLY A 93 10.35 -0.46 28.05
C GLY A 93 9.44 0.20 27.00
N ILE A 94 8.28 0.71 27.41
CA ILE A 94 7.36 1.43 26.52
C ILE A 94 7.99 2.73 26.02
N VAL A 95 8.63 3.50 26.90
CA VAL A 95 9.31 4.75 26.51
C VAL A 95 10.47 4.47 25.57
N ALA A 96 11.30 3.47 25.87
CA ALA A 96 12.40 3.07 24.99
C ALA A 96 11.89 2.61 23.62
N PHE A 97 10.82 1.81 23.58
CA PHE A 97 10.19 1.39 22.33
C PHE A 97 9.61 2.57 21.55
N ALA A 98 8.92 3.50 22.22
CA ALA A 98 8.38 4.70 21.58
C ALA A 98 9.48 5.58 21.01
N LEU A 99 10.57 5.78 21.75
CA LEU A 99 11.75 6.52 21.26
C LEU A 99 12.40 5.83 20.07
N LEU A 100 12.55 4.50 20.12
CA LEU A 100 13.08 3.72 19.00
C LEU A 100 12.16 3.81 17.78
N ALA A 101 10.84 3.72 17.98
CA ALA A 101 9.86 3.85 16.91
C ALA A 101 9.89 5.25 16.29
N VAL A 102 10.03 6.31 17.09
CA VAL A 102 10.19 7.69 16.59
C VAL A 102 11.50 7.82 15.82
N ALA A 103 12.62 7.33 16.36
CA ALA A 103 13.93 7.42 15.73
C ALA A 103 14.03 6.61 14.42
N ALA A 104 13.38 5.45 14.36
CA ALA A 104 13.35 4.59 13.18
C ALA A 104 12.23 4.96 12.19
N SER A 105 11.24 5.76 12.60
CA SER A 105 10.10 6.09 11.76
C SER A 105 10.49 7.12 10.70
N PRO A 106 10.22 6.83 9.41
CA PRO A 106 10.49 7.78 8.36
C PRO A 106 9.67 9.07 8.49
N VAL A 107 8.54 9.05 9.20
CA VAL A 107 7.68 10.23 9.44
C VAL A 107 8.46 11.38 10.09
N PHE A 108 9.42 11.06 10.96
CA PHE A 108 10.25 12.04 11.66
C PHE A 108 11.55 12.38 10.93
N SER A 109 11.73 11.92 9.69
CA SER A 109 12.87 12.36 8.89
C SER A 109 12.80 13.87 8.63
N ALA A 110 13.89 14.58 8.92
CA ALA A 110 13.97 16.04 8.78
C ALA A 110 13.51 16.51 7.38
N ARG A 111 13.95 15.79 6.32
CA ARG A 111 13.57 16.04 4.92
C ARG A 111 12.06 16.00 4.66
N ARG A 112 11.31 15.19 5.41
CA ARG A 112 9.84 15.09 5.30
C ARG A 112 9.14 16.13 6.16
N LEU A 113 9.65 16.39 7.36
CA LEU A 113 9.11 17.44 8.22
C LEU A 113 9.19 18.82 7.55
N GLU A 114 10.22 19.07 6.74
CA GLU A 114 10.33 20.29 5.94
C GLU A 114 9.16 20.51 4.97
N VAL A 115 8.58 19.45 4.41
CA VAL A 115 7.49 19.55 3.42
C VAL A 115 6.09 19.47 4.02
N TRP A 116 5.97 19.16 5.31
CA TRP A 116 4.67 19.06 5.98
C TRP A 116 3.88 20.36 5.90
N ARG A 117 4.57 21.50 6.03
CA ARG A 117 3.92 22.80 5.90
C ARG A 117 3.34 22.99 4.50
N ASP A 118 4.10 22.63 3.46
CA ASP A 118 3.65 22.74 2.07
C ASP A 118 2.42 21.86 1.79
N CYS A 119 2.35 20.68 2.44
CA CYS A 119 1.19 19.79 2.35
C CYS A 119 -0.09 20.38 2.94
N LEU A 120 0.03 21.16 4.01
CA LEU A 120 -1.12 21.77 4.70
C LEU A 120 -1.54 23.12 4.11
N SER A 121 -0.64 23.77 3.37
CA SER A 121 -0.82 25.17 2.94
C SER A 121 -1.35 25.31 1.51
N GLY A 122 -1.36 24.25 0.71
CA GLY A 122 -1.69 24.37 -0.71
C GLY A 122 -1.94 23.04 -1.44
N PRO A 123 -2.19 23.10 -2.75
CA PRO A 123 -2.39 21.90 -3.56
C PRO A 123 -1.12 21.06 -3.63
N VAL A 124 -1.27 19.75 -3.53
CA VAL A 124 -0.15 18.82 -3.50
C VAL A 124 0.42 18.61 -4.91
N SER A 125 1.56 19.25 -5.21
CA SER A 125 2.23 19.16 -6.51
C SER A 125 2.94 17.81 -6.73
N PRO A 126 3.18 17.37 -7.99
CA PRO A 126 3.92 16.13 -8.29
C PRO A 126 5.28 16.07 -7.59
N ARG A 127 6.07 17.16 -7.68
CA ARG A 127 7.37 17.29 -7.01
C ARG A 127 7.28 17.16 -5.48
N LEU A 128 6.19 17.64 -4.88
CA LEU A 128 5.94 17.46 -3.45
C LEU A 128 5.61 16.00 -3.12
N GLN A 129 4.82 15.34 -3.96
CA GLN A 129 4.51 13.91 -3.82
C GLN A 129 5.78 13.05 -3.93
N ASP A 130 6.69 13.37 -4.84
CA ASP A 130 7.96 12.63 -5.01
C ASP A 130 8.90 12.81 -3.83
N ARG A 131 8.85 13.96 -3.13
CA ARG A 131 9.57 14.14 -1.85
C ARG A 131 8.97 13.34 -0.70
N LEU A 132 7.68 13.02 -0.76
CA LEU A 132 6.94 12.29 0.27
C LEU A 132 6.86 10.78 0.01
N THR A 133 7.06 10.32 -1.22
CA THR A 133 6.94 8.90 -1.53
C THR A 133 8.12 8.11 -0.94
N HIS A 134 7.89 6.84 -0.58
CA HIS A 134 8.96 5.93 -0.15
C HIS A 134 9.62 5.21 -1.32
N PHE A 135 8.85 4.96 -2.37
CA PHE A 135 9.29 4.31 -3.59
C PHE A 135 9.67 5.34 -4.64
N SER A 136 10.83 5.16 -5.27
CA SER A 136 11.33 6.05 -6.34
C SER A 136 10.52 5.97 -7.63
N ASN A 137 9.69 4.94 -7.83
CA ASN A 137 8.81 4.78 -8.99
C ASN A 137 7.34 4.84 -8.55
N PRO A 138 6.45 5.57 -9.26
CA PRO A 138 6.74 6.51 -10.35
C PRO A 138 7.35 7.83 -9.88
N ASP A 139 8.27 8.38 -10.67
CA ASP A 139 8.66 9.79 -10.63
C ASP A 139 7.54 10.61 -11.25
N ARG A 140 6.77 11.31 -10.41
CA ARG A 140 5.56 11.99 -10.85
C ARG A 140 5.87 13.28 -11.59
N GLU A 141 7.01 13.91 -11.35
CA GLU A 141 7.45 15.09 -12.09
C GLU A 141 7.74 14.73 -13.55
N ASP A 142 8.54 13.68 -13.78
CA ASP A 142 8.81 13.17 -15.13
C ASP A 142 7.53 12.67 -15.81
N LEU A 143 6.66 11.98 -15.06
CA LEU A 143 5.38 11.51 -15.58
C LEU A 143 4.44 12.68 -15.95
N GLN A 144 4.47 13.78 -15.19
CA GLN A 144 3.71 14.98 -15.53
C GLN A 144 4.21 15.61 -16.84
N ARG A 145 5.53 15.61 -17.08
CA ARG A 145 6.10 16.09 -18.36
C ARG A 145 5.68 15.21 -19.54
N VAL A 146 5.63 13.89 -19.36
CA VAL A 146 5.06 12.95 -20.34
C VAL A 146 3.58 13.24 -20.58
N ALA A 147 2.80 13.47 -19.52
CA ALA A 147 1.38 13.83 -19.63
C ALA A 147 1.19 15.11 -20.46
N ASP A 148 2.00 16.14 -20.19
CA ASP A 148 1.93 17.41 -20.89
C ASP A 148 2.34 17.29 -22.36
N PHE A 149 3.33 16.44 -22.67
CA PHE A 149 3.66 16.09 -24.05
C PHE A 149 2.47 15.45 -24.77
N LEU A 150 1.86 14.42 -24.19
CA LEU A 150 0.72 13.71 -24.79
C LEU A 150 -0.50 14.64 -24.99
N ARG A 151 -0.75 15.58 -24.07
CA ARG A 151 -1.81 16.59 -24.24
C ARG A 151 -1.52 17.53 -25.40
N ARG A 152 -0.27 18.00 -25.56
CA ARG A 152 0.12 18.86 -26.68
C ARG A 152 -0.04 18.17 -28.03
N GLU A 153 0.23 16.87 -28.07
CA GLU A 153 0.03 16.01 -29.25
C GLU A 153 -1.45 15.64 -29.52
N GLY A 154 -2.36 16.08 -28.65
CA GLY A 154 -3.79 15.84 -28.77
C GLY A 154 -4.19 14.37 -28.55
N ALA A 155 -3.43 13.62 -27.74
CA ALA A 155 -3.78 12.25 -27.41
C ALA A 155 -5.12 12.20 -26.64
N ALA A 156 -6.06 11.40 -27.14
CA ALA A 156 -7.40 11.28 -26.57
C ALA A 156 -7.94 9.85 -26.65
N GLY A 157 -9.04 9.57 -25.96
CA GLY A 157 -9.75 8.30 -26.10
C GLY A 157 -8.88 7.09 -25.75
N ARG A 158 -8.46 6.33 -26.77
CA ARG A 158 -7.65 5.09 -26.67
C ARG A 158 -6.27 5.23 -27.31
N ASP A 159 -5.81 6.46 -27.53
CA ASP A 159 -4.59 6.73 -28.29
C ASP A 159 -3.29 6.29 -27.59
N VAL A 160 -3.31 6.03 -26.29
CA VAL A 160 -2.10 5.76 -25.50
C VAL A 160 -2.16 4.38 -24.88
N CYS A 161 -1.14 3.57 -25.12
CA CYS A 161 -0.89 2.32 -24.41
C CYS A 161 0.15 2.56 -23.31
N LEU A 162 -0.22 2.36 -22.05
CA LEU A 162 0.74 2.30 -20.95
C LEU A 162 1.30 0.89 -20.86
N PHE A 163 2.60 0.72 -21.04
CA PHE A 163 3.21 -0.60 -21.19
C PHE A 163 3.47 -1.29 -19.84
N ASN A 164 3.86 -0.51 -18.83
CA ASN A 164 4.17 -0.97 -17.48
C ASN A 164 3.04 -0.58 -16.51
N SER A 165 2.93 -1.30 -15.39
CA SER A 165 1.90 -1.07 -14.37
C SER A 165 2.10 0.21 -13.52
N ASP A 166 3.33 0.68 -13.38
CA ASP A 166 3.72 1.72 -12.40
C ASP A 166 3.02 3.07 -12.59
N PHE A 167 2.58 3.37 -13.81
CA PHE A 167 1.97 4.65 -14.18
C PHE A 167 0.57 4.50 -14.77
N VAL A 168 -0.15 3.42 -14.44
CA VAL A 168 -1.54 3.19 -14.90
C VAL A 168 -2.50 4.34 -14.55
N SER A 169 -2.21 5.08 -13.47
CA SER A 169 -2.96 6.27 -13.06
C SER A 169 -2.96 7.38 -14.13
N LEU A 170 -2.00 7.37 -15.06
CA LEU A 170 -1.92 8.33 -16.16
C LEU A 170 -3.17 8.30 -17.07
N TYR A 171 -3.84 7.14 -17.19
CA TYR A 171 -5.13 7.08 -17.89
C TYR A 171 -6.17 8.03 -17.27
N GLN A 172 -6.26 8.06 -15.94
CA GLN A 172 -7.20 8.94 -15.24
C GLN A 172 -6.77 10.40 -15.38
N THR A 173 -5.48 10.70 -15.20
CA THR A 173 -4.91 12.06 -15.31
C THR A 173 -5.09 12.70 -16.69
N LEU A 174 -5.11 11.88 -17.74
CA LEU A 174 -5.31 12.32 -19.13
C LEU A 174 -6.76 12.10 -19.64
N ASN A 175 -7.66 11.57 -18.80
CA ASN A 175 -9.01 11.16 -19.19
C ASN A 175 -9.03 10.22 -20.43
N LEU A 176 -8.09 9.28 -20.43
CA LEU A 176 -7.93 8.25 -21.44
C LEU A 176 -8.54 6.92 -20.98
N ARG A 177 -8.79 6.03 -21.94
CA ARG A 177 -9.17 4.64 -21.70
C ARG A 177 -8.04 3.73 -22.22
N PRO A 178 -7.78 2.59 -21.54
CA PRO A 178 -6.87 1.59 -22.09
C PRO A 178 -7.28 1.18 -23.51
N PRO A 179 -6.30 1.00 -24.42
CA PRO A 179 -6.59 0.67 -25.81
C PRO A 179 -7.15 -0.75 -25.97
N THR A 180 -6.83 -1.63 -25.02
CA THR A 180 -7.30 -3.01 -24.98
C THR A 180 -7.85 -3.37 -23.59
N LYS A 181 -8.41 -4.58 -23.47
CA LYS A 181 -8.78 -5.17 -22.16
C LYS A 181 -7.58 -5.52 -21.27
N PHE A 182 -6.38 -5.59 -21.85
CA PHE A 182 -5.13 -5.85 -21.16
C PHE A 182 -4.45 -4.51 -20.82
N ILE A 183 -4.02 -4.36 -19.58
CA ILE A 183 -3.47 -3.10 -19.06
C ILE A 183 -1.97 -3.20 -18.76
N TYR A 184 -1.50 -4.35 -18.29
CA TYR A 184 -0.13 -4.57 -17.81
C TYR A 184 0.67 -5.39 -18.81
N PHE A 185 0.96 -4.81 -19.98
CA PHE A 185 1.50 -5.60 -21.10
C PHE A 185 2.89 -6.17 -20.82
N TYR A 186 3.78 -5.42 -20.17
CA TYR A 186 5.10 -5.91 -19.79
C TYR A 186 4.99 -7.12 -18.85
N GLU A 187 4.19 -7.00 -17.80
CA GLU A 187 3.99 -8.04 -16.80
C GLU A 187 3.27 -9.25 -17.41
N LEU A 188 2.23 -9.03 -18.22
CA LEU A 188 1.50 -10.12 -18.89
C LEU A 188 2.40 -10.88 -19.86
N ALA A 189 3.25 -10.18 -20.62
CA ALA A 189 4.23 -10.83 -21.49
C ALA A 189 5.28 -11.62 -20.69
N THR A 190 5.64 -11.14 -19.49
CA THR A 190 6.63 -11.78 -18.62
C THR A 190 6.08 -13.05 -17.98
N PHE A 191 4.87 -12.99 -17.41
CA PHE A 191 4.30 -14.08 -16.63
C PHE A 191 3.45 -15.06 -17.44
N PHE A 192 2.98 -14.68 -18.63
CA PHE A 192 2.14 -15.51 -19.49
C PHE A 192 2.65 -15.54 -20.94
N PRO A 193 3.89 -16.01 -21.17
CA PRO A 193 4.48 -16.04 -22.51
C PRO A 193 3.67 -16.88 -23.52
N GLU A 194 2.91 -17.87 -23.06
CA GLU A 194 2.03 -18.70 -23.89
C GLU A 194 0.83 -17.93 -24.45
N ARG A 195 0.53 -16.75 -23.89
CA ARG A 195 -0.56 -15.86 -24.33
C ARG A 195 -0.08 -14.70 -25.19
N SER A 196 1.21 -14.64 -25.52
CA SER A 196 1.84 -13.61 -26.37
C SER A 196 1.04 -13.34 -27.65
N ALA A 197 0.63 -14.37 -28.38
CA ALA A 197 -0.16 -14.22 -29.60
C ALA A 197 -1.55 -13.56 -29.39
N GLU A 198 -2.18 -13.75 -28.22
CA GLU A 198 -3.43 -13.05 -27.88
C GLU A 198 -3.16 -11.57 -27.58
N LEU A 199 -2.08 -11.28 -26.86
CA LEU A 199 -1.67 -9.92 -26.50
C LEU A 199 -1.25 -9.11 -27.74
N GLU A 200 -0.43 -9.69 -28.61
CA GLU A 200 0.02 -9.11 -29.87
C GLU A 200 -1.15 -8.78 -30.80
N ARG A 201 -2.12 -9.70 -30.91
CA ARG A 201 -3.35 -9.47 -31.68
C ARG A 201 -4.14 -8.28 -31.11
N ALA A 202 -4.33 -8.25 -29.80
CA ALA A 202 -5.06 -7.17 -29.15
C ALA A 202 -4.37 -5.80 -29.34
N LEU A 203 -3.03 -5.76 -29.26
CA LEU A 203 -2.26 -4.54 -29.55
C LEU A 203 -2.42 -4.12 -31.02
N SER A 204 -2.29 -5.06 -31.95
CA SER A 204 -2.39 -4.79 -33.39
C SER A 204 -3.77 -4.25 -33.79
N GLU A 205 -4.84 -4.77 -33.18
CA GLU A 205 -6.22 -4.36 -33.46
C GLU A 205 -6.63 -3.05 -32.76
N SER A 206 -5.84 -2.58 -31.80
CA SER A 206 -6.24 -1.46 -30.94
C SER A 206 -6.08 -0.07 -31.55
N GLY A 207 -5.21 0.08 -32.56
CA GLY A 207 -4.98 1.35 -33.25
C GLY A 207 -4.46 2.49 -32.39
N HIS A 208 -3.85 2.21 -31.23
CA HIS A 208 -3.24 3.24 -30.39
C HIS A 208 -2.07 3.91 -31.13
N ARG A 209 -1.87 5.20 -30.85
CA ARG A 209 -0.88 6.06 -31.51
C ARG A 209 0.43 6.16 -30.75
N TYR A 210 0.37 6.05 -29.42
CA TYR A 210 1.51 6.22 -28.54
C TYR A 210 1.63 5.05 -27.56
N VAL A 211 2.85 4.68 -27.22
CA VAL A 211 3.14 3.77 -26.10
C VAL A 211 4.10 4.43 -25.13
N VAL A 212 3.76 4.39 -23.85
CA VAL A 212 4.59 4.91 -22.76
C VAL A 212 5.25 3.74 -22.04
N THR A 213 6.56 3.81 -21.89
CA THR A 213 7.38 2.78 -21.23
C THR A 213 8.21 3.39 -20.11
N ASP A 214 8.48 2.61 -19.07
CA ASP A 214 9.54 2.89 -18.10
C ASP A 214 10.70 1.92 -18.35
N LEU A 215 11.86 2.48 -18.65
CA LEU A 215 13.07 1.71 -18.89
C LEU A 215 13.49 0.90 -17.66
N VAL A 216 13.31 1.44 -16.45
CA VAL A 216 13.69 0.75 -15.22
C VAL A 216 12.82 -0.46 -14.99
N SER A 217 11.50 -0.29 -15.08
CA SER A 217 10.56 -1.42 -14.99
C SER A 217 10.72 -2.45 -16.11
N CYS A 218 11.23 -2.04 -17.27
CA CYS A 218 11.59 -2.99 -18.34
C CYS A 218 12.87 -3.79 -18.06
N GLY A 219 13.66 -3.43 -17.04
CA GLY A 219 14.86 -4.14 -16.59
C GLY A 219 16.18 -3.39 -16.85
N MET A 220 16.13 -2.13 -17.27
CA MET A 220 17.33 -1.29 -17.41
C MET A 220 17.79 -0.77 -16.04
N PRO A 221 19.07 -0.89 -15.66
CA PRO A 221 19.58 -0.26 -14.45
C PRO A 221 19.36 1.26 -14.47
N GLN A 222 18.92 1.83 -13.35
CA GLN A 222 18.55 3.25 -13.24
C GLN A 222 19.64 4.21 -13.74
N ALA A 223 20.90 3.95 -13.40
CA ALA A 223 22.03 4.77 -13.84
C ALA A 223 22.16 4.85 -15.38
N TYR A 224 21.79 3.79 -16.10
CA TYR A 224 21.76 3.80 -17.56
C TYR A 224 20.48 4.43 -18.10
N ALA A 225 19.34 4.19 -17.44
CA ALA A 225 18.05 4.76 -17.84
C ALA A 225 18.01 6.30 -17.71
N GLU A 226 18.77 6.88 -16.79
CA GLU A 226 18.86 8.33 -16.57
C GLU A 226 19.96 9.00 -17.41
N ALA A 227 20.85 8.23 -18.04
CA ALA A 227 21.94 8.78 -18.83
C ALA A 227 21.43 9.60 -20.01
N ILE A 228 22.00 10.79 -20.23
CA ILE A 228 21.66 11.65 -21.37
C ILE A 228 22.06 10.93 -22.66
N GLY A 229 21.12 10.87 -23.60
CA GLY A 229 21.34 10.25 -24.91
C GLY A 229 22.36 11.03 -25.73
N PRO A 230 23.00 10.38 -26.72
CA PRO A 230 23.98 11.04 -27.58
C PRO A 230 23.40 12.25 -28.33
N ASP A 231 22.11 12.20 -28.66
CA ASP A 231 21.40 13.26 -29.39
C ASP A 231 20.67 14.26 -28.45
N GLY A 232 20.94 14.19 -27.15
CA GLY A 232 20.43 15.14 -26.15
C GLY A 232 19.48 14.53 -25.10
N PRO A 233 18.90 15.37 -24.22
CA PRO A 233 18.15 14.92 -23.05
C PRO A 233 16.81 14.26 -23.38
N LEU A 234 16.25 14.53 -24.57
CA LEU A 234 15.00 13.94 -25.04
C LEU A 234 15.22 12.66 -25.87
N ALA A 235 16.47 12.33 -26.20
CA ALA A 235 16.81 11.14 -26.95
C ALA A 235 16.89 9.92 -26.02
N PRO A 236 16.72 8.69 -26.54
CA PRO A 236 16.91 7.47 -25.76
C PRO A 236 18.31 7.42 -25.12
N PRO A 237 18.47 6.77 -23.95
CA PRO A 237 19.78 6.66 -23.31
C PRO A 237 20.75 5.82 -24.16
N PRO A 238 22.08 5.93 -23.94
CA PRO A 238 23.08 5.20 -24.73
C PRO A 238 22.92 3.67 -24.69
N ALA A 239 22.37 3.12 -23.60
CA ALA A 239 22.12 1.69 -23.44
C ALA A 239 20.74 1.25 -24.00
N TYR A 240 20.06 2.10 -24.77
CA TYR A 240 18.77 1.78 -25.37
C TYR A 240 18.89 0.59 -26.34
N PRO A 241 17.96 -0.39 -26.31
CA PRO A 241 18.06 -1.62 -27.10
C PRO A 241 17.78 -1.39 -28.59
N THR A 242 18.78 -0.93 -29.34
CA THR A 242 18.70 -0.67 -30.78
C THR A 242 18.71 -1.93 -31.65
N ASP A 243 19.08 -3.07 -31.08
CA ASP A 243 19.16 -4.38 -31.74
C ASP A 243 17.81 -5.10 -31.89
N ARG A 244 16.74 -4.52 -31.32
CA ARG A 244 15.40 -5.13 -31.23
C ARG A 244 14.36 -4.42 -32.07
N GLN A 245 14.70 -4.16 -33.33
CA GLN A 245 13.83 -3.41 -34.25
C GLN A 245 12.54 -4.17 -34.62
N ASP A 246 12.43 -5.45 -34.29
CA ASP A 246 11.25 -6.29 -34.51
C ASP A 246 10.39 -6.47 -33.24
N ALA A 247 10.84 -5.97 -32.07
CA ALA A 247 10.17 -6.19 -30.80
C ALA A 247 9.39 -4.96 -30.34
N TYR A 248 8.10 -5.13 -30.04
CA TYR A 248 7.29 -4.10 -29.42
C TYR A 248 7.71 -3.89 -27.95
N PRO A 249 7.78 -2.63 -27.46
CA PRO A 249 7.57 -1.35 -28.16
C PRO A 249 8.85 -0.76 -28.81
N TRP A 250 9.99 -1.43 -28.66
CA TRP A 250 11.32 -0.96 -29.09
C TRP A 250 11.47 -0.76 -30.61
N SER A 251 10.64 -1.44 -31.40
CA SER A 251 10.53 -1.31 -32.85
C SER A 251 10.02 0.06 -33.32
N HIS A 252 9.42 0.84 -32.42
CA HIS A 252 8.81 2.13 -32.75
C HIS A 252 9.68 3.31 -32.33
N PRO A 253 9.69 4.41 -33.12
CA PRO A 253 10.52 5.58 -32.84
C PRO A 253 10.11 6.25 -31.53
N VAL A 254 11.13 6.58 -30.72
CA VAL A 254 10.95 7.41 -29.53
C VAL A 254 10.75 8.85 -29.97
N VAL A 255 9.61 9.44 -29.60
CA VAL A 255 9.24 10.82 -29.92
C VAL A 255 9.36 11.77 -28.73
N TYR A 256 9.45 11.23 -27.52
CA TYR A 256 9.64 12.02 -26.31
C TYR A 256 10.26 11.18 -25.18
N ARG A 257 10.98 11.86 -24.28
CA ARG A 257 11.56 11.27 -23.07
C ARG A 257 11.48 12.26 -21.91
N SER A 258 11.26 11.74 -20.71
CA SER A 258 11.48 12.44 -19.44
C SER A 258 11.99 11.44 -18.40
N GLY A 259 13.21 11.65 -17.89
CA GLY A 259 13.84 10.71 -16.97
C GLY A 259 13.98 9.31 -17.58
N THR A 260 13.39 8.33 -16.91
CA THR A 260 13.37 6.92 -17.34
C THR A 260 12.19 6.58 -18.26
N TYR A 261 11.25 7.51 -18.45
CA TYR A 261 10.06 7.30 -19.28
C TYR A 261 10.31 7.67 -20.73
N LEU A 262 9.88 6.79 -21.63
CA LEU A 262 9.87 7.03 -23.07
C LEU A 262 8.45 7.02 -23.61
N VAL A 263 8.22 7.85 -24.62
CA VAL A 263 7.02 7.81 -25.46
C VAL A 263 7.44 7.41 -26.86
N HIS A 264 6.93 6.29 -27.34
CA HIS A 264 7.11 5.86 -28.72
C HIS A 264 5.87 6.19 -29.53
N ARG A 265 6.04 6.56 -30.80
CA ARG A 265 4.94 6.71 -31.75
C ARG A 265 4.80 5.42 -32.54
N VAL A 266 3.60 4.85 -32.52
CA VAL A 266 3.30 3.59 -33.21
C VAL A 266 3.13 3.86 -34.70
N ASP A 267 4.26 3.83 -35.40
CA ASP A 267 4.33 3.91 -36.85
C ASP A 267 4.44 2.47 -37.40
N GLY A 268 3.39 1.99 -38.08
CA GLY A 268 3.38 0.67 -38.72
C GLY A 268 2.86 -0.48 -37.85
N PRO A 269 3.11 -1.74 -38.25
CA PRO A 269 2.59 -2.92 -37.55
C PRO A 269 3.25 -3.09 -36.18
N VAL A 270 2.47 -3.60 -35.21
CA VAL A 270 2.99 -3.97 -33.89
C VAL A 270 3.91 -5.18 -34.05
N GLY A 271 5.16 -5.02 -33.57
CA GLY A 271 6.17 -6.08 -33.56
C GLY A 271 5.88 -7.19 -32.53
N ARG A 272 6.81 -8.13 -32.40
CA ARG A 272 6.71 -9.22 -31.42
C ARG A 272 6.77 -8.68 -30.00
N LEU A 273 5.90 -9.16 -29.12
CA LEU A 273 5.90 -8.74 -27.72
C LEU A 273 7.02 -9.46 -26.96
N VAL A 274 8.03 -8.72 -26.50
CA VAL A 274 9.20 -9.30 -25.79
C VAL A 274 9.28 -8.75 -24.38
N ALA A 275 9.24 -9.66 -23.41
CA ALA A 275 9.12 -9.32 -21.99
C ALA A 275 10.43 -8.99 -21.27
N HIS A 276 11.60 -9.21 -21.90
CA HIS A 276 12.88 -9.08 -21.21
C HIS A 276 13.94 -8.34 -22.05
N THR A 277 14.33 -7.15 -21.63
CA THR A 277 15.70 -6.64 -21.85
C THR A 277 16.61 -7.30 -20.83
N ARG A 278 17.15 -8.49 -21.13
CA ARG A 278 18.39 -8.89 -20.45
C ARG A 278 19.50 -8.02 -21.03
N PRO A 279 20.17 -7.16 -20.25
CA PRO A 279 21.47 -6.67 -20.66
C PRO A 279 22.37 -7.90 -20.85
N ARG A 280 23.04 -7.99 -22.00
CA ARG A 280 24.17 -8.90 -22.16
C ARG A 280 25.37 -8.36 -21.40
#